data_AF-A0A945XXK9-F1
#
_entry.id   AF-A0A945XXK9-F1
#
_cell.length_a   1.000
_cell.length_b   1.000
_cell.length_c   1.000
_cell.angle_alpha   90.00
_cell.angle_beta   90.00
_cell.angle_gamma   90.00
#
_symmetry.space_group_name_H-M   'P 1'
#
loop_
_entity.id
_entity.type
_entity.pdbx_description
1 polymer ?
#
loop_
_entity_poly.entity_id
_entity_poly.type
_entity_poly.pdbx_seq_one_letter_code
_entity_poly.pdbx_strand_id
1 'polypeptide(L)'
;MAKAELYKITINDGKVMLRIPEQLVGAETASMDDIQAELHLRNLNYVPEQLLEIYNRTSGEFDYLSDVETNDYTLQIELSEDQSRAYVNIIPPSEESDPLTVELIIAALEGKNIFQGISSKNIKNIIADKIYYEPALVASGKTVVHGKNGYPELLFLPEKSRPALGTVVKLEEITVLQKVEEGQELVRLMSATMGENGYSITGKMITAKSGKQYRIRPGRNTRYNPEGTHIIATKSGVVCLNSDSISVEKIKVVDKVDASTGHLRFDGIVKIRGNVADRCSVEAVRIDIGGSVGKARLRSLGEIRVAHGIKGAIVQCGRSLHTSDMTDTQANVGEHLLVDDFVLNSKVFCGSTLQVTAPYGYVYGGVLQAGNLILLPNVGLPGTKETKSDKVSEENSEPHTIIEVGITTNNRKQFNELQK
;
A
#
# COMPACT_ATOMS: atom_id res chain seq x y z
N MET A 1 -65.60 -0.76 40.95
CA MET A 1 -64.28 -0.11 40.81
C MET A 1 -63.38 -0.98 39.95
N ALA A 2 -62.31 -0.46 39.34
CA ALA A 2 -61.39 -1.32 38.58
C ALA A 2 -60.65 -2.24 39.57
N LYS A 3 -60.48 -3.54 39.28
CA LYS A 3 -59.73 -4.49 40.16
C LYS A 3 -58.35 -3.96 40.60
N ALA A 4 -57.74 -3.09 39.79
CA ALA A 4 -56.47 -2.41 40.06
C ALA A 4 -56.50 -1.42 41.24
N GLU A 5 -57.67 -1.01 41.74
CA GLU A 5 -57.81 -0.17 42.93
C GLU A 5 -57.82 -1.00 44.23
N LEU A 6 -58.09 -2.31 44.15
CA LEU A 6 -58.19 -3.22 45.30
C LEU A 6 -56.89 -3.96 45.59
N TYR A 7 -56.16 -4.40 44.56
CA TYR A 7 -54.81 -4.94 44.68
C TYR A 7 -54.06 -4.77 43.35
N LYS A 8 -52.72 -4.81 43.42
CA LYS A 8 -51.88 -4.73 42.22
C LYS A 8 -50.70 -5.69 42.30
N ILE A 9 -50.59 -6.58 41.31
CA ILE A 9 -49.46 -7.50 41.14
C ILE A 9 -48.56 -6.95 40.03
N THR A 10 -47.28 -6.77 40.32
CA THR A 10 -46.25 -6.33 39.36
C THR A 10 -45.02 -7.23 39.46
N ILE A 11 -44.40 -7.52 38.32
CA ILE A 11 -43.13 -8.26 38.26
C ILE A 11 -42.02 -7.23 38.03
N ASN A 12 -41.01 -7.22 38.91
CA ASN A 12 -39.86 -6.33 38.79
C ASN A 12 -38.58 -7.13 39.03
N ASP A 13 -37.63 -7.09 38.08
CA ASP A 13 -36.35 -7.83 38.13
C ASP A 13 -36.49 -9.33 38.49
N GLY A 14 -37.51 -10.00 37.94
CA GLY A 14 -37.76 -11.43 38.21
C GLY A 14 -38.44 -11.72 39.54
N LYS A 15 -38.89 -10.70 40.27
CA LYS A 15 -39.60 -10.81 41.55
C LYS A 15 -41.06 -10.40 41.41
N VAL A 16 -41.96 -11.22 41.93
CA VAL A 16 -43.39 -10.92 42.04
C VAL A 16 -43.61 -10.04 43.26
N MET A 17 -44.13 -8.85 43.03
CA MET A 17 -44.47 -7.87 44.06
C MET A 17 -45.98 -7.70 44.12
N LEU A 18 -46.55 -7.75 45.31
CA LEU A 18 -47.98 -7.59 45.56
C LEU A 18 -48.21 -6.34 46.42
N ARG A 19 -49.15 -5.50 45.99
CA ARG A 19 -49.59 -4.32 46.74
C ARG A 19 -51.07 -4.46 47.10
N ILE A 20 -51.36 -4.39 48.40
CA ILE A 20 -52.73 -4.35 48.94
C ILE A 20 -52.88 -3.05 49.74
N PRO A 21 -53.70 -2.08 49.27
CA PRO A 21 -54.00 -0.85 50.01
C PRO A 21 -54.69 -1.09 51.34
N GLU A 22 -54.59 -0.12 52.26
CA GLU A 22 -55.30 -0.13 53.54
C GLU A 22 -56.81 -0.26 53.35
N GLN A 23 -57.44 -1.16 54.11
CA GLN A 23 -58.87 -1.42 54.02
C GLN A 23 -59.65 -0.47 54.94
N LEU A 24 -60.34 0.52 54.37
CA LEU A 24 -61.21 1.44 55.11
C LEU A 24 -62.57 0.81 55.42
N VAL A 25 -63.11 1.07 56.61
CA VAL A 25 -64.41 0.52 57.06
C VAL A 25 -65.53 0.99 56.14
N GLY A 26 -66.13 0.05 55.38
CA GLY A 26 -67.23 0.29 54.44
C GLY A 26 -66.85 0.37 52.96
N ALA A 27 -65.56 0.23 52.62
CA ALA A 27 -65.10 0.12 51.23
C ALA A 27 -65.14 -1.33 50.73
N GLU A 28 -65.19 -1.53 49.40
CA GLU A 28 -64.93 -2.83 48.79
C GLU A 28 -63.50 -3.26 49.16
N THR A 29 -63.33 -4.46 49.70
CA THR A 29 -62.02 -5.00 50.09
C THR A 29 -61.53 -6.00 49.05
N ALA A 30 -60.21 -6.13 48.92
CA ALA A 30 -59.62 -7.17 48.08
C ALA A 30 -59.97 -8.56 48.65
N SER A 31 -60.48 -9.46 47.81
CA SER A 31 -60.69 -10.87 48.20
C SER A 31 -59.39 -11.65 48.03
N MET A 32 -59.03 -12.45 49.04
CA MET A 32 -57.89 -13.36 48.95
C MET A 32 -58.04 -14.33 47.78
N ASP A 33 -59.25 -14.85 47.55
CA ASP A 33 -59.53 -15.81 46.48
C ASP A 33 -59.31 -15.18 45.09
N ASP A 34 -59.60 -13.88 44.94
CA ASP A 34 -59.37 -13.16 43.68
C ASP A 34 -57.86 -12.97 43.40
N ILE A 35 -57.07 -12.69 44.44
CA ILE A 35 -55.61 -12.54 44.33
C ILE A 35 -54.99 -13.88 43.95
N GLN A 36 -55.42 -14.97 44.60
CA GLN A 36 -54.96 -16.33 44.28
C GLN A 36 -55.35 -16.72 42.85
N ALA A 37 -56.58 -16.45 42.43
CA ALA A 37 -57.02 -16.72 41.07
C ALA A 37 -56.19 -15.95 40.02
N GLU A 38 -55.82 -14.69 40.28
CA GLU A 38 -54.98 -13.90 39.38
C GLU A 38 -53.52 -14.39 39.35
N LEU A 39 -52.97 -14.82 40.48
CA LEU A 39 -51.64 -15.45 40.54
C LEU A 39 -51.62 -16.77 39.76
N HIS A 40 -52.65 -17.61 39.92
CA HIS A 40 -52.80 -18.84 39.14
C HIS A 40 -53.00 -18.58 37.65
N LEU A 41 -53.81 -17.60 37.26
CA LEU A 41 -53.99 -17.21 35.86
C LEU A 41 -52.69 -16.72 35.21
N ARG A 42 -51.78 -16.13 36.00
CA ARG A 42 -50.47 -15.66 35.55
C ARG A 42 -49.35 -16.70 35.71
N ASN A 43 -49.66 -17.93 36.14
CA ASN A 43 -48.67 -18.98 36.45
C ASN A 43 -47.56 -18.51 37.41
N LEU A 44 -47.89 -17.68 38.40
CA LEU A 44 -46.95 -17.20 39.39
C LEU A 44 -47.05 -18.07 40.65
N ASN A 45 -45.97 -18.75 41.00
CA ASN A 45 -45.87 -19.50 42.25
C ASN A 45 -45.81 -18.52 43.43
N TYR A 46 -46.40 -18.89 44.57
CA TYR A 46 -46.39 -18.08 45.78
C TYR A 46 -46.41 -18.96 47.04
N VAL A 47 -45.83 -18.47 48.12
CA VAL A 47 -45.89 -19.14 49.44
C VAL A 47 -47.17 -18.69 50.15
N PRO A 48 -48.09 -19.61 50.54
CA PRO A 48 -49.36 -19.25 51.16
C PRO A 48 -49.21 -18.41 52.43
N GLU A 49 -48.18 -18.68 53.24
CA GLU A 49 -47.89 -17.96 54.48
C GLU A 49 -47.49 -16.50 54.22
N GLN A 50 -46.64 -16.26 53.21
CA GLN A 50 -46.22 -14.91 52.83
C GLN A 50 -47.37 -14.11 52.21
N LEU A 51 -48.22 -14.76 51.40
CA LEU A 51 -49.43 -14.14 50.87
C LEU A 51 -50.37 -13.69 52.00
N LEU A 52 -50.57 -14.55 53.01
CA LEU A 52 -51.38 -14.25 54.19
C LEU A 52 -50.80 -13.09 55.01
N GLU A 53 -49.47 -13.04 55.15
CA GLU A 53 -48.79 -11.97 55.87
C GLU A 53 -48.97 -10.61 55.17
N ILE A 54 -48.77 -10.55 53.85
CA ILE A 54 -48.98 -9.34 53.04
C ILE A 54 -50.45 -8.90 53.06
N TYR A 55 -51.37 -9.87 52.95
CA TYR A 55 -52.81 -9.61 53.00
C TYR A 55 -53.27 -9.02 54.34
N ASN A 56 -52.72 -9.51 55.47
CA ASN A 56 -53.06 -8.98 56.79
C ASN A 56 -52.37 -7.65 57.09
N ARG A 57 -51.20 -7.40 56.50
CA ARG A 57 -50.43 -6.17 56.72
C ARG A 57 -51.10 -4.96 56.07
N THR A 58 -51.68 -5.13 54.88
CA THR A 58 -52.37 -4.05 54.11
C THR A 58 -51.57 -2.74 54.05
N SER A 59 -50.24 -2.82 53.89
CA SER A 59 -49.29 -1.71 54.00
C SER A 59 -49.51 -0.61 52.94
N GLY A 60 -50.20 -0.93 51.85
CA GLY A 60 -50.31 -0.07 50.68
C GLY A 60 -48.99 0.10 49.91
N GLU A 61 -47.92 -0.60 50.27
CA GLU A 61 -46.65 -0.66 49.54
C GLU A 61 -46.55 -1.96 48.70
N PHE A 62 -45.55 -2.03 47.82
CA PHE A 62 -45.27 -3.27 47.08
C PHE A 62 -44.43 -4.19 47.96
N ASP A 63 -45.03 -5.29 48.41
CA ASP A 63 -44.36 -6.31 49.21
C ASP A 63 -43.93 -7.49 48.33
N TYR A 64 -42.78 -8.07 48.67
CA TYR A 64 -42.20 -9.22 47.95
C TYR A 64 -43.00 -10.49 48.24
N LEU A 65 -43.48 -11.15 47.18
CA LEU A 65 -44.28 -12.37 47.28
C LEU A 65 -43.49 -13.63 46.92
N SER A 66 -42.74 -13.61 45.82
CA SER A 66 -41.99 -14.77 45.31
C SER A 66 -41.06 -14.38 44.16
N ASP A 67 -40.10 -15.24 43.83
CA ASP A 67 -39.34 -15.16 42.58
C ASP A 67 -40.16 -15.79 41.44
N VAL A 68 -40.02 -15.27 40.22
CA VAL A 68 -40.64 -15.86 39.02
C VAL A 68 -39.85 -17.11 38.64
N GLU A 69 -40.40 -18.28 38.98
CA GLU A 69 -39.90 -19.55 38.48
C GLU A 69 -40.17 -19.62 36.98
N THR A 70 -39.10 -19.50 36.19
CA THR A 70 -39.15 -19.68 34.74
C THR A 70 -38.87 -21.15 34.46
N ASN A 71 -39.79 -21.82 33.76
CA ASN A 71 -39.65 -23.22 33.37
C ASN A 71 -38.85 -23.39 32.06
N ASP A 72 -38.50 -22.27 31.41
CA ASP A 72 -37.86 -22.25 30.09
C ASP A 72 -36.35 -21.95 30.17
N TYR A 73 -35.58 -22.60 29.30
CA TYR A 73 -34.15 -22.27 29.11
C TYR A 73 -33.99 -20.85 28.58
N THR A 74 -33.14 -20.05 29.24
CA THR A 74 -32.76 -18.73 28.73
C THR A 74 -31.53 -18.87 27.83
N LEU A 75 -31.69 -18.55 26.54
CA LEU A 75 -30.63 -18.57 25.52
C LEU A 75 -30.10 -17.16 25.28
N GLN A 76 -28.87 -16.89 25.71
CA GLN A 76 -28.17 -15.64 25.44
C GLN A 76 -27.27 -15.82 24.22
N ILE A 77 -27.52 -15.06 23.16
CA ILE A 77 -26.75 -15.13 21.91
C ILE A 77 -25.87 -13.89 21.82
N GLU A 78 -24.56 -14.13 21.78
CA GLU A 78 -23.55 -13.09 21.62
C GLU A 78 -22.92 -13.19 20.24
N LEU A 79 -22.78 -12.04 19.59
CA LEU A 79 -22.16 -11.91 18.28
C LEU A 79 -20.78 -11.30 18.48
N SER A 80 -19.77 -11.84 17.80
CA SER A 80 -18.47 -11.19 17.70
C SER A 80 -18.60 -9.83 16.99
N GLU A 81 -17.75 -8.85 17.34
CA GLU A 81 -17.76 -7.48 16.76
C GLU A 81 -17.82 -7.48 15.23
N ASP A 82 -17.08 -8.40 14.58
CA ASP A 82 -17.00 -8.52 13.13
C ASP A 82 -18.22 -9.24 12.49
N GLN A 83 -19.23 -9.62 13.27
CA GLN A 83 -20.36 -10.46 12.85
C GLN A 83 -19.90 -11.72 12.09
N SER A 84 -18.75 -12.27 12.49
CA SER A 84 -18.14 -13.45 11.86
C SER A 84 -18.37 -14.73 12.66
N ARG A 85 -18.72 -14.61 13.95
CA ARG A 85 -18.94 -15.72 14.88
C ARG A 85 -20.13 -15.41 15.80
N ALA A 86 -20.89 -16.45 16.13
CA ALA A 86 -21.94 -16.39 17.14
C ALA A 86 -21.67 -17.41 18.24
N TYR A 87 -21.85 -16.97 19.46
CA TYR A 87 -21.75 -17.77 20.67
C TYR A 87 -23.13 -17.84 21.32
N VAL A 88 -23.46 -19.02 21.86
CA VAL A 88 -24.66 -19.23 22.66
C VAL A 88 -24.21 -19.55 24.07
N ASN A 89 -24.77 -18.83 25.03
CA ASN A 89 -24.71 -19.13 26.44
C ASN A 89 -26.09 -19.61 26.89
N ILE A 90 -26.15 -20.77 27.54
CA ILE A 90 -27.39 -21.44 27.94
C ILE A 90 -27.49 -21.34 29.46
N ILE A 91 -28.61 -20.80 29.93
CA ILE A 91 -28.95 -20.73 31.36
C ILE A 91 -30.13 -21.67 31.60
N PRO A 92 -29.95 -22.77 32.36
CA PRO A 92 -31.02 -23.70 32.69
C PRO A 92 -32.06 -23.06 33.65
N PRO A 93 -33.34 -23.47 33.57
CA PRO A 93 -34.40 -23.06 34.48
C PRO A 93 -34.24 -23.68 35.89
N SER A 94 -34.94 -23.12 36.88
CA SER A 94 -34.95 -23.64 38.26
C SER A 94 -35.65 -25.00 38.38
N GLU A 95 -36.68 -25.24 37.54
CA GLU A 95 -37.33 -26.54 37.36
C GLU A 95 -37.28 -26.92 35.87
N GLU A 96 -36.67 -28.06 35.54
CA GLU A 96 -36.63 -28.57 34.15
C GLU A 96 -37.98 -29.20 33.79
N SER A 97 -38.87 -28.46 33.11
CA SER A 97 -40.12 -29.04 32.58
C SER A 97 -39.93 -29.67 31.20
N ASP A 98 -39.26 -28.97 30.28
CA ASP A 98 -39.05 -29.38 28.89
C ASP A 98 -37.56 -29.47 28.54
N PRO A 99 -37.10 -30.51 27.83
CA PRO A 99 -35.70 -30.66 27.46
C PRO A 99 -35.27 -29.66 26.39
N LEU A 100 -34.06 -29.12 26.51
CA LEU A 100 -33.49 -28.24 25.49
C LEU A 100 -33.29 -28.99 24.16
N THR A 101 -33.99 -28.55 23.11
CA THR A 101 -33.89 -29.14 21.77
C THR A 101 -32.99 -28.32 20.85
N VAL A 102 -32.39 -28.99 19.85
CA VAL A 102 -31.61 -28.35 18.79
C VAL A 102 -32.45 -27.32 18.03
N GLU A 103 -33.73 -27.60 17.83
CA GLU A 103 -34.69 -26.73 17.13
C GLU A 103 -34.89 -25.40 17.86
N LEU A 104 -34.95 -25.42 19.20
CA LEU A 104 -35.12 -24.23 20.03
C LEU A 104 -33.90 -23.30 19.92
N ILE A 105 -32.69 -23.88 19.88
CA ILE A 105 -31.45 -23.12 19.66
C ILE A 105 -31.40 -22.54 18.23
N ILE A 106 -31.82 -23.31 17.23
CA ILE A 106 -31.87 -22.82 15.84
C ILE A 106 -32.88 -21.67 15.71
N ALA A 107 -34.08 -21.80 16.29
CA ALA A 107 -35.09 -20.75 16.28
C ALA A 107 -34.59 -19.46 16.97
N ALA A 108 -33.86 -19.59 18.09
CA ALA A 108 -33.24 -18.45 18.76
C ALA A 108 -32.15 -17.78 17.88
N LEU A 109 -31.35 -18.57 17.15
CA LEU A 109 -30.36 -18.06 16.19
C LEU A 109 -31.01 -17.35 15.01
N GLU A 110 -32.09 -17.90 14.46
CA GLU A 110 -32.89 -17.28 13.39
C GLU A 110 -33.52 -15.96 13.85
N GLY A 111 -34.02 -15.89 15.09
CA GLY A 111 -34.52 -14.65 15.71
C GLY A 111 -33.46 -13.53 15.83
N LYS A 112 -32.17 -13.88 15.76
CA LYS A 112 -31.04 -12.94 15.72
C LYS A 112 -30.46 -12.75 14.31
N ASN A 113 -31.17 -13.19 13.27
CA ASN A 113 -30.76 -13.13 11.86
C ASN A 113 -29.50 -13.93 11.52
N ILE A 114 -29.22 -15.03 12.24
CA ILE A 114 -28.11 -15.93 11.95
C ILE A 114 -28.64 -17.07 11.09
N PHE A 115 -28.31 -17.06 9.79
CA PHE A 115 -28.84 -18.02 8.81
C PHE A 115 -27.76 -18.91 8.20
N GLN A 116 -26.48 -18.55 8.33
CA GLN A 116 -25.36 -19.26 7.69
C GLN A 116 -24.24 -19.59 8.66
N GLY A 117 -23.54 -20.70 8.39
CA GLY A 117 -22.40 -21.12 9.18
C GLY A 117 -22.74 -21.80 10.51
N ILE A 118 -24.01 -22.18 10.72
CA ILE A 118 -24.46 -22.89 11.92
C ILE A 118 -23.86 -24.29 11.96
N SER A 119 -23.15 -24.61 13.04
CA SER A 119 -22.55 -25.92 13.26
C SER A 119 -23.51 -26.80 14.05
N SER A 120 -24.32 -27.60 13.34
CA SER A 120 -25.26 -28.55 13.96
C SER A 120 -24.56 -29.59 14.85
N LYS A 121 -23.28 -29.89 14.59
CA LYS A 121 -22.47 -30.78 15.42
C LYS A 121 -22.12 -30.14 16.77
N ASN A 122 -21.68 -28.88 16.77
CA ASN A 122 -21.36 -28.18 18.02
C ASN A 122 -22.61 -28.02 18.89
N ILE A 123 -23.75 -27.68 18.30
CA ILE A 123 -25.02 -27.55 19.04
C ILE A 123 -25.40 -28.88 19.72
N LYS A 124 -25.26 -30.01 19.02
CA LYS A 124 -25.50 -31.34 19.61
C LYS A 124 -24.54 -31.65 20.77
N ASN A 125 -23.27 -31.30 20.63
CA ASN A 125 -22.29 -31.51 21.70
C ASN A 125 -22.60 -30.63 22.92
N ILE A 126 -22.97 -29.36 22.72
CA ILE A 126 -23.36 -28.45 23.80
C ILE A 126 -24.53 -29.02 24.61
N ILE A 127 -25.54 -29.59 23.95
CA ILE A 127 -26.69 -30.22 24.60
C ILE A 127 -26.29 -31.52 25.30
N ALA A 128 -25.49 -32.38 24.63
CA ALA A 128 -25.08 -33.68 25.18
C ALA A 128 -24.16 -33.54 26.40
N ASP A 129 -23.23 -32.60 26.36
CA ASP A 129 -22.23 -32.35 27.39
C ASP A 129 -22.73 -31.38 28.47
N LYS A 130 -23.97 -30.87 28.36
CA LYS A 130 -24.61 -29.90 29.27
C LYS A 130 -23.72 -28.69 29.57
N ILE A 131 -23.16 -28.08 28.52
CA ILE A 131 -22.30 -26.91 28.65
C ILE A 131 -23.20 -25.68 28.91
N TYR A 132 -23.30 -25.30 30.19
CA TYR A 132 -24.10 -24.17 30.68
C TYR A 132 -23.20 -23.06 31.25
N TYR A 133 -23.70 -21.84 31.24
CA TYR A 133 -22.99 -20.64 31.73
C TYR A 133 -21.66 -20.32 31.03
N GLU A 134 -21.38 -20.97 29.90
CA GLU A 134 -20.19 -20.75 29.09
C GLU A 134 -20.57 -20.41 27.64
N PRO A 135 -19.98 -19.36 27.04
CA PRO A 135 -20.25 -18.99 25.66
C PRO A 135 -19.64 -20.02 24.70
N ALA A 136 -20.48 -20.82 24.04
CA ALA A 136 -20.06 -21.85 23.11
C ALA A 136 -20.27 -21.43 21.65
N LEU A 137 -19.28 -21.69 20.78
CA LEU A 137 -19.34 -21.31 19.37
C LEU A 137 -20.35 -22.18 18.59
N VAL A 138 -21.43 -21.56 18.13
CA VAL A 138 -22.52 -22.25 17.41
C VAL A 138 -22.60 -21.90 15.93
N ALA A 139 -22.06 -20.74 15.50
CA ALA A 139 -21.99 -20.38 14.10
C ALA A 139 -20.69 -19.64 13.75
N SER A 140 -20.14 -19.93 12.56
CA SER A 140 -18.99 -19.20 12.01
C SER A 140 -19.15 -18.93 10.51
N GLY A 141 -18.93 -17.67 10.11
CA GLY A 141 -18.84 -17.26 8.72
C GLY A 141 -17.54 -17.73 8.06
N LYS A 142 -17.48 -17.68 6.74
CA LYS A 142 -16.24 -17.95 5.99
C LYS A 142 -15.42 -16.67 5.89
N THR A 143 -14.16 -16.73 6.32
CA THR A 143 -13.22 -15.61 6.19
C THR A 143 -12.92 -15.32 4.73
N VAL A 144 -12.88 -14.03 4.38
CA VAL A 144 -12.48 -13.57 3.05
C VAL A 144 -10.97 -13.75 2.87
N VAL A 145 -10.55 -14.31 1.74
CA VAL A 145 -9.12 -14.43 1.39
C VAL A 145 -8.85 -13.52 0.21
N HIS A 146 -8.05 -12.49 0.41
CA HIS A 146 -7.68 -11.59 -0.70
C HIS A 146 -6.68 -12.24 -1.65
N GLY A 147 -6.87 -11.99 -2.94
CA GLY A 147 -5.94 -12.37 -3.98
C GLY A 147 -4.62 -11.62 -3.85
N LYS A 148 -3.52 -12.31 -4.14
CA LYS A 148 -2.16 -11.72 -4.15
C LYS A 148 -1.89 -11.15 -5.53
N ASN A 149 -1.31 -9.95 -5.58
CA ASN A 149 -0.88 -9.34 -6.83
C ASN A 149 0.19 -10.21 -7.51
N GLY A 150 0.18 -10.21 -8.84
CA GLY A 150 1.30 -10.74 -9.59
C GLY A 150 2.55 -9.89 -9.36
N TYR A 151 3.72 -10.48 -9.50
CA TYR A 151 4.99 -9.79 -9.38
C TYR A 151 6.03 -10.40 -10.32
N PRO A 152 7.03 -9.63 -10.77
CA PRO A 152 8.14 -10.14 -11.55
C PRO A 152 9.20 -10.73 -10.64
N GLU A 153 9.63 -11.95 -10.92
CA GLU A 153 10.87 -12.50 -10.38
C GLU A 153 12.00 -12.22 -11.38
N LEU A 154 13.05 -11.51 -10.92
CA LEU A 154 14.18 -11.12 -11.76
C LEU A 154 15.25 -12.23 -11.78
N LEU A 155 15.13 -13.13 -12.75
CA LEU A 155 16.01 -14.30 -12.89
C LEU A 155 17.44 -13.94 -13.30
N PHE A 156 17.62 -12.80 -14.00
CA PHE A 156 18.95 -12.33 -14.42
C PHE A 156 19.84 -11.87 -13.25
N LEU A 157 19.27 -11.65 -12.05
CA LEU A 157 20.03 -11.38 -10.84
C LEU A 157 20.44 -12.68 -10.14
N PRO A 158 21.67 -12.76 -9.57
CA PRO A 158 22.03 -13.85 -8.69
C PRO A 158 21.05 -13.94 -7.52
N GLU A 159 20.71 -15.16 -7.08
CA GLU A 159 19.70 -15.41 -6.04
C GLU A 159 19.89 -14.56 -4.78
N LYS A 160 21.15 -14.41 -4.33
CA LYS A 160 21.51 -13.61 -3.14
C LYS A 160 21.20 -12.12 -3.27
N SER A 161 21.07 -11.63 -4.49
CA SER A 161 20.79 -10.22 -4.82
C SER A 161 19.38 -10.02 -5.36
N ARG A 162 18.55 -11.07 -5.40
CA ARG A 162 17.15 -10.93 -5.77
C ARG A 162 16.40 -10.24 -4.63
N PRO A 163 15.53 -9.26 -4.93
CA PRO A 163 14.66 -8.69 -3.92
C PRO A 163 13.74 -9.78 -3.36
N ALA A 164 13.39 -9.65 -2.07
CA ALA A 164 12.53 -10.61 -1.40
C ALA A 164 11.17 -10.73 -2.12
N LEU A 165 10.60 -11.94 -2.09
CA LEU A 165 9.31 -12.26 -2.72
C LEU A 165 8.23 -11.27 -2.26
N GLY A 166 7.55 -10.64 -3.22
CA GLY A 166 6.50 -9.65 -2.96
C GLY A 166 6.97 -8.21 -2.74
N THR A 167 8.27 -7.93 -2.81
CA THR A 167 8.78 -6.56 -2.76
C THR A 167 8.41 -5.84 -4.06
N VAL A 168 7.90 -4.61 -3.96
CA VAL A 168 7.70 -3.75 -5.13
C VAL A 168 9.09 -3.36 -5.64
N VAL A 169 9.58 -4.10 -6.62
CA VAL A 169 10.88 -3.80 -7.23
C VAL A 169 10.72 -2.59 -8.12
N LYS A 170 11.28 -1.45 -7.71
CA LYS A 170 11.49 -0.32 -8.62
C LYS A 170 12.65 -0.69 -9.54
N LEU A 171 12.33 -1.07 -10.77
CA LEU A 171 13.28 -1.50 -11.78
C LEU A 171 14.36 -0.43 -12.08
N GLU A 172 14.07 0.83 -11.75
CA GLU A 172 14.96 2.00 -11.89
C GLU A 172 16.17 1.98 -10.92
N GLU A 173 16.08 1.27 -9.80
CA GLU A 173 17.13 1.25 -8.77
C GLU A 173 18.23 0.21 -9.06
N ILE A 174 18.03 -0.66 -10.06
CA ILE A 174 18.97 -1.72 -10.43
C ILE A 174 20.04 -1.13 -11.35
N THR A 175 21.07 -0.55 -10.74
CA THR A 175 22.20 0.09 -11.44
C THR A 175 23.22 -0.92 -12.00
N VAL A 176 23.05 -2.22 -11.73
CA VAL A 176 24.04 -3.24 -12.08
C VAL A 176 23.85 -3.73 -13.52
N LEU A 177 24.85 -3.45 -14.37
CA LEU A 177 24.96 -4.03 -15.71
C LEU A 177 25.14 -5.55 -15.61
N GLN A 178 24.06 -6.32 -15.72
CA GLN A 178 24.12 -7.78 -15.75
C GLN A 178 24.23 -8.29 -17.18
N LYS A 179 25.27 -9.09 -17.42
CA LYS A 179 25.47 -9.76 -18.71
C LYS A 179 24.56 -10.98 -18.80
N VAL A 180 23.97 -11.16 -19.96
CA VAL A 180 23.06 -12.27 -20.26
C VAL A 180 23.37 -12.85 -21.63
N GLU A 181 23.04 -14.12 -21.80
CA GLU A 181 23.21 -14.86 -23.05
C GLU A 181 21.91 -14.92 -23.85
N GLU A 182 22.04 -15.10 -25.17
CA GLU A 182 20.89 -15.38 -26.03
C GLU A 182 20.15 -16.64 -25.57
N GLY A 183 18.83 -16.55 -25.44
CA GLY A 183 17.98 -17.63 -24.93
C GLY A 183 17.84 -17.67 -23.41
N GLN A 184 18.57 -16.85 -22.67
CA GLN A 184 18.46 -16.81 -21.20
C GLN A 184 17.13 -16.19 -20.75
N GLU A 185 16.51 -16.78 -19.74
CA GLU A 185 15.33 -16.24 -19.07
C GLU A 185 15.72 -15.07 -18.16
N LEU A 186 15.09 -13.91 -18.39
CA LEU A 186 15.38 -12.68 -17.68
C LEU A 186 14.41 -12.45 -16.52
N VAL A 187 13.11 -12.65 -16.79
CA VAL A 187 12.03 -12.37 -15.84
C VAL A 187 11.02 -13.49 -15.91
N ARG A 188 10.58 -13.95 -14.74
CA ARG A 188 9.41 -14.82 -14.59
C ARG A 188 8.25 -14.03 -14.00
N LEU A 189 7.11 -14.08 -14.67
CA LEU A 189 5.87 -13.41 -14.25
C LEU A 189 5.06 -14.37 -13.39
N MET A 190 4.92 -14.03 -12.11
CA MET A 190 4.00 -14.74 -11.22
C MET A 190 2.59 -14.20 -11.42
N SER A 191 1.65 -15.08 -11.76
CA SER A 191 0.25 -14.72 -11.95
C SER A 191 -0.39 -14.24 -10.64
N ALA A 192 -1.30 -13.28 -10.77
CA ALA A 192 -2.13 -12.87 -9.65
C ALA A 192 -3.05 -14.02 -9.23
N THR A 193 -3.34 -14.14 -7.93
CA THR A 193 -4.34 -15.09 -7.45
C THR A 193 -5.69 -14.42 -7.34
N MET A 194 -6.76 -15.17 -7.61
CA MET A 194 -8.11 -14.72 -7.28
C MET A 194 -8.26 -14.74 -5.76
N GLY A 195 -9.04 -13.79 -5.25
CA GLY A 195 -9.50 -13.86 -3.87
C GLY A 195 -10.67 -14.83 -3.73
N GLU A 196 -10.85 -15.41 -2.55
CA GLU A 196 -12.05 -16.18 -2.21
C GLU A 196 -13.01 -15.34 -1.38
N ASN A 197 -14.23 -15.17 -1.89
CA ASN A 197 -15.28 -14.47 -1.17
C ASN A 197 -15.58 -15.19 0.16
N GLY A 198 -15.75 -14.37 1.21
CA GLY A 198 -16.26 -14.82 2.49
C GLY A 198 -17.75 -14.59 2.61
N TYR A 199 -18.31 -14.99 3.74
CA TYR A 199 -19.69 -14.65 4.12
C TYR A 199 -19.78 -14.50 5.63
N SER A 200 -20.58 -13.53 6.09
CA SER A 200 -20.92 -13.39 7.51
C SER A 200 -21.95 -14.46 7.93
N ILE A 201 -22.08 -14.67 9.24
CA ILE A 201 -23.13 -15.55 9.81
C ILE A 201 -24.56 -15.02 9.53
N THR A 202 -24.68 -13.73 9.20
CA THR A 202 -25.93 -13.06 8.79
C THR A 202 -26.24 -13.20 7.29
N GLY A 203 -25.42 -13.94 6.54
CA GLY A 203 -25.61 -14.18 5.11
C GLY A 203 -25.15 -13.04 4.19
N LYS A 204 -24.46 -12.03 4.72
CA LYS A 204 -23.85 -10.97 3.90
C LYS A 204 -22.59 -11.52 3.24
N MET A 205 -22.54 -11.43 1.91
CA MET A 205 -21.34 -11.80 1.15
C MET A 205 -20.23 -10.76 1.36
N ILE A 206 -19.02 -11.23 1.69
CA ILE A 206 -17.84 -10.39 1.84
C ILE A 206 -16.97 -10.60 0.60
N THR A 207 -17.00 -9.63 -0.33
CA THR A 207 -16.30 -9.74 -1.61
C THR A 207 -14.78 -9.67 -1.42
N ALA A 208 -14.08 -10.65 -1.98
CA ALA A 208 -12.63 -10.64 -2.00
C ALA A 208 -12.10 -9.75 -3.13
N LYS A 209 -11.08 -8.97 -2.82
CA LYS A 209 -10.27 -8.30 -3.85
C LYS A 209 -9.44 -9.33 -4.59
N SER A 210 -9.52 -9.31 -5.91
CA SER A 210 -8.62 -10.08 -6.78
C SER A 210 -7.26 -9.38 -6.87
N GLY A 211 -6.18 -10.16 -6.98
CA GLY A 211 -4.86 -9.61 -7.20
C GLY A 211 -4.77 -8.91 -8.56
N LYS A 212 -3.97 -7.84 -8.64
CA LYS A 212 -3.66 -7.16 -9.90
C LYS A 212 -2.59 -7.93 -10.66
N GLN A 213 -2.82 -8.17 -11.96
CA GLN A 213 -1.81 -8.79 -12.83
C GLN A 213 -0.65 -7.83 -13.06
N TYR A 214 0.58 -8.32 -12.92
CA TYR A 214 1.77 -7.55 -13.27
C TYR A 214 2.02 -7.61 -14.78
N ARG A 215 2.33 -6.46 -15.39
CA ARG A 215 2.64 -6.36 -16.82
C ARG A 215 3.96 -5.63 -17.00
N ILE A 216 4.90 -6.26 -17.70
CA ILE A 216 6.19 -5.66 -18.12
C ILE A 216 6.43 -5.97 -19.58
N ARG A 217 6.71 -4.96 -20.39
CA ARG A 217 6.82 -5.12 -21.84
C ARG A 217 8.22 -5.63 -22.25
N PRO A 218 8.32 -6.60 -23.17
CA PRO A 218 9.59 -6.93 -23.80
C PRO A 218 10.02 -5.74 -24.68
N GLY A 219 11.21 -5.22 -24.41
CA GLY A 219 11.88 -4.18 -25.18
C GLY A 219 12.76 -4.75 -26.30
N ARG A 220 13.79 -3.99 -26.69
CA ARG A 220 14.74 -4.41 -27.74
C ARG A 220 15.49 -5.68 -27.31
N ASN A 221 15.65 -6.60 -28.26
CA ASN A 221 16.31 -7.89 -28.09
C ASN A 221 15.77 -8.75 -26.92
N THR A 222 14.48 -8.61 -26.59
CA THR A 222 13.77 -9.51 -25.67
C THR A 222 12.43 -9.92 -26.27
N ARG A 223 11.88 -11.04 -25.80
CA ARG A 223 10.55 -11.54 -26.20
C ARG A 223 9.89 -12.30 -25.07
N TYR A 224 8.57 -12.43 -25.12
CA TYR A 224 7.89 -13.40 -24.27
C TYR A 224 8.15 -14.84 -24.76
N ASN A 225 8.08 -15.78 -23.82
CA ASN A 225 7.88 -17.18 -24.16
C ASN A 225 6.45 -17.40 -24.72
N PRO A 226 6.17 -18.55 -25.36
CA PRO A 226 4.85 -18.83 -25.94
C PRO A 226 3.68 -18.72 -24.96
N GLU A 227 3.93 -19.00 -23.68
CA GLU A 227 2.93 -18.97 -22.60
C GLU A 227 2.72 -17.57 -22.00
N GLY A 228 3.55 -16.58 -22.33
CA GLY A 228 3.51 -15.24 -21.74
C GLY A 228 3.91 -15.17 -20.25
N THR A 229 4.55 -16.22 -19.73
CA THR A 229 4.98 -16.34 -18.33
C THR A 229 6.42 -15.90 -18.11
N HIS A 230 7.26 -15.89 -19.15
CA HIS A 230 8.68 -15.54 -19.04
C HIS A 230 9.07 -14.53 -20.12
N ILE A 231 10.04 -13.66 -19.80
CA ILE A 231 10.74 -12.84 -20.79
C ILE A 231 12.14 -13.40 -21.02
N ILE A 232 12.47 -13.61 -22.28
CA ILE A 232 13.69 -14.27 -22.74
C ILE A 232 14.52 -13.29 -23.56
N ALA A 233 15.84 -13.32 -23.39
CA ALA A 233 16.79 -12.59 -24.22
C ALA A 233 16.85 -13.19 -25.63
N THR A 234 16.76 -12.36 -26.66
CA THR A 234 16.93 -12.81 -28.07
C THR A 234 18.33 -12.59 -28.60
N LYS A 235 19.20 -11.93 -27.84
CA LYS A 235 20.64 -11.77 -28.13
C LYS A 235 21.42 -11.70 -26.83
N SER A 236 22.70 -12.06 -26.87
CA SER A 236 23.63 -11.84 -25.76
C SER A 236 23.97 -10.36 -25.60
N GLY A 237 24.07 -9.88 -24.35
CA GLY A 237 24.32 -8.48 -24.07
C GLY A 237 24.21 -8.16 -22.59
N VAL A 238 23.79 -6.94 -22.29
CA VAL A 238 23.52 -6.44 -20.94
C VAL A 238 22.06 -6.07 -20.83
N VAL A 239 21.44 -6.46 -19.71
CA VAL A 239 20.06 -6.12 -19.41
C VAL A 239 19.96 -4.63 -19.10
N CYS A 240 19.08 -3.94 -19.82
CA CYS A 240 18.68 -2.56 -19.56
C CYS A 240 17.21 -2.53 -19.18
N LEU A 241 16.95 -2.03 -17.98
CA LEU A 241 15.62 -1.82 -17.45
C LEU A 241 15.20 -0.38 -17.68
N ASN A 242 14.08 -0.23 -18.36
CA ASN A 242 13.31 1.01 -18.37
C ASN A 242 12.07 0.79 -17.50
N SER A 243 11.47 1.86 -16.98
CA SER A 243 10.31 1.85 -16.08
C SER A 243 9.24 0.79 -16.39
N ASP A 244 8.91 0.59 -17.68
CA ASP A 244 7.90 -0.38 -18.14
C ASP A 244 8.43 -1.53 -19.01
N SER A 245 9.74 -1.57 -19.30
CA SER A 245 10.27 -2.54 -20.27
C SER A 245 11.67 -3.04 -19.97
N ILE A 246 11.92 -4.30 -20.35
CA ILE A 246 13.23 -4.93 -20.23
C ILE A 246 13.82 -5.15 -21.62
N SER A 247 15.03 -4.65 -21.83
CA SER A 247 15.77 -4.75 -23.08
C SER A 247 17.13 -5.38 -22.85
N VAL A 248 17.72 -5.94 -23.89
CA VAL A 248 19.11 -6.42 -23.86
C VAL A 248 19.89 -5.67 -24.92
N GLU A 249 20.98 -5.03 -24.53
CA GLU A 249 21.82 -4.24 -25.43
C GLU A 249 23.23 -4.82 -25.50
N LYS A 250 23.88 -4.74 -26.67
CA LYS A 250 25.28 -5.18 -26.80
C LYS A 250 26.17 -4.27 -25.99
N ILE A 251 27.21 -4.82 -25.33
CA ILE A 251 28.20 -4.03 -24.60
C ILE A 251 29.59 -4.20 -25.19
N LYS A 252 30.31 -3.09 -25.38
CA LYS A 252 31.73 -3.07 -25.69
C LYS A 252 32.48 -2.42 -24.53
N VAL A 253 33.41 -3.16 -23.93
CA VAL A 253 34.25 -2.66 -22.84
C VAL A 253 35.62 -2.30 -23.41
N VAL A 254 36.08 -1.08 -23.14
CA VAL A 254 37.39 -0.56 -23.56
C VAL A 254 38.09 0.02 -22.33
N ASP A 255 39.40 -0.17 -22.21
CA ASP A 255 40.12 0.34 -21.04
C ASP A 255 40.32 1.86 -21.10
N LYS A 256 40.70 2.41 -22.26
CA LYS A 256 40.83 3.86 -22.48
C LYS A 256 40.60 4.18 -23.96
N VAL A 257 40.22 5.42 -24.24
CA VAL A 257 40.15 5.92 -25.62
C VAL A 257 41.21 7.01 -25.78
N ASP A 258 42.24 6.71 -26.54
CA ASP A 258 43.33 7.62 -26.87
C ASP A 258 43.59 7.63 -28.39
N ALA A 259 44.66 8.33 -28.81
CA ALA A 259 45.07 8.43 -30.20
C ALA A 259 45.27 7.07 -30.89
N SER A 260 45.54 5.99 -30.14
CA SER A 260 45.69 4.65 -30.70
C SER A 260 44.35 4.01 -31.07
N THR A 261 43.30 4.28 -30.28
CA THR A 261 41.93 3.81 -30.55
C THR A 261 41.18 4.67 -31.56
N GLY A 262 41.50 5.96 -31.67
CA GLY A 262 40.91 6.88 -32.63
C GLY A 262 39.42 7.14 -32.40
N HIS A 263 38.60 6.91 -33.44
CA HIS A 263 37.15 7.11 -33.41
C HIS A 263 36.41 5.81 -33.07
N LEU A 264 35.69 5.80 -31.96
CA LEU A 264 34.96 4.64 -31.47
C LEU A 264 33.46 4.77 -31.78
N ARG A 265 32.98 4.05 -32.79
CA ARG A 265 31.55 3.95 -33.11
C ARG A 265 31.02 2.54 -32.81
N PHE A 266 29.95 2.44 -32.04
CA PHE A 266 29.38 1.14 -31.65
C PHE A 266 27.86 1.22 -31.49
N ASP A 267 27.13 0.33 -32.15
CA ASP A 267 25.67 0.19 -32.00
C ASP A 267 25.35 -0.62 -30.74
N GLY A 268 25.31 0.06 -29.59
CA GLY A 268 25.04 -0.51 -28.28
C GLY A 268 25.59 0.35 -27.14
N ILE A 269 25.93 -0.28 -26.02
CA ILE A 269 26.53 0.35 -24.84
C ILE A 269 28.06 0.29 -24.97
N VAL A 270 28.71 1.43 -24.78
CA VAL A 270 30.17 1.51 -24.67
C VAL A 270 30.53 1.81 -23.22
N LYS A 271 31.31 0.93 -22.59
CA LYS A 271 31.84 1.13 -21.24
C LYS A 271 33.35 1.35 -21.31
N ILE A 272 33.79 2.55 -20.98
CA ILE A 272 35.19 2.96 -20.95
C ILE A 272 35.64 2.97 -19.48
N ARG A 273 36.63 2.18 -19.11
CA ARG A 273 37.07 2.10 -17.70
C ARG A 273 37.87 3.31 -17.25
N GLY A 274 38.72 3.83 -18.14
CA GLY A 274 39.58 4.98 -17.92
C GLY A 274 39.09 6.23 -18.65
N ASN A 275 40.04 7.03 -19.10
CA ASN A 275 39.79 8.37 -19.64
C ASN A 275 39.56 8.34 -21.16
N VAL A 276 38.92 9.39 -21.65
CA VAL A 276 38.84 9.73 -23.07
C VAL A 276 39.76 10.90 -23.34
N ALA A 277 40.79 10.69 -24.15
CA ALA A 277 41.79 11.69 -24.48
C ALA A 277 41.26 12.74 -25.47
N ASP A 278 42.00 13.84 -25.58
CA ASP A 278 41.74 14.91 -26.54
C ASP A 278 41.69 14.37 -27.99
N ARG A 279 40.89 15.05 -28.82
CA ARG A 279 40.70 14.78 -30.26
C ARG A 279 40.10 13.40 -30.58
N CYS A 280 39.54 12.70 -29.60
CA CYS A 280 38.82 11.45 -29.80
C CYS A 280 37.33 11.69 -30.10
N SER A 281 36.66 10.71 -30.73
CA SER A 281 35.22 10.74 -30.96
C SER A 281 34.59 9.41 -30.54
N VAL A 282 33.54 9.44 -29.73
CA VAL A 282 32.81 8.25 -29.26
C VAL A 282 31.35 8.40 -29.62
N GLU A 283 30.83 7.43 -30.38
CA GLU A 283 29.43 7.36 -30.80
C GLU A 283 28.79 6.03 -30.39
N ALA A 284 27.73 6.09 -29.59
CA ALA A 284 27.02 4.88 -29.13
C ALA A 284 25.54 5.12 -28.82
N VAL A 285 24.81 4.08 -28.41
CA VAL A 285 23.44 4.22 -27.87
C VAL A 285 23.49 4.67 -26.41
N ARG A 286 24.47 4.19 -25.65
CA ARG A 286 24.76 4.65 -24.29
C ARG A 286 26.27 4.63 -24.06
N ILE A 287 26.78 5.64 -23.36
CA ILE A 287 28.22 5.75 -23.07
C ILE A 287 28.40 5.86 -21.55
N ASP A 288 29.13 4.91 -20.96
CA ASP A 288 29.53 4.96 -19.55
C ASP A 288 31.07 5.09 -19.47
N ILE A 289 31.57 6.17 -18.87
CA ILE A 289 32.99 6.50 -18.76
C ILE A 289 33.37 6.51 -17.27
N GLY A 290 34.31 5.67 -16.87
CA GLY A 290 34.81 5.59 -15.49
C GLY A 290 35.86 6.64 -15.14
N GLY A 291 36.45 7.30 -16.14
CA GLY A 291 37.44 8.35 -15.99
C GLY A 291 36.93 9.74 -16.35
N SER A 292 37.86 10.63 -16.70
CA SER A 292 37.58 11.97 -17.20
C SER A 292 37.57 12.05 -18.72
N VAL A 293 36.95 13.10 -19.25
CA VAL A 293 36.84 13.36 -20.69
C VAL A 293 37.59 14.65 -21.01
N GLY A 294 38.59 14.57 -21.88
CA GLY A 294 39.30 15.72 -22.43
C GLY A 294 38.55 16.38 -23.59
N LYS A 295 39.29 17.04 -24.48
CA LYS A 295 38.75 17.73 -25.67
C LYS A 295 38.25 16.76 -26.75
N ALA A 296 37.19 16.03 -26.44
CA ALA A 296 36.63 14.95 -27.25
C ALA A 296 35.22 15.28 -27.75
N ARG A 297 34.72 14.48 -28.71
CA ARG A 297 33.33 14.51 -29.17
C ARG A 297 32.61 13.27 -28.65
N LEU A 298 31.56 13.47 -27.86
CA LEU A 298 30.70 12.39 -27.38
C LEU A 298 29.33 12.52 -28.00
N ARG A 299 28.84 11.47 -28.66
CA ARG A 299 27.50 11.43 -29.25
C ARG A 299 26.77 10.17 -28.80
N SER A 300 25.65 10.35 -28.11
CA SER A 300 24.80 9.27 -27.66
C SER A 300 23.35 9.54 -28.01
N LEU A 301 22.64 8.53 -28.55
CA LEU A 301 21.19 8.61 -28.73
C LEU A 301 20.44 8.43 -27.40
N GLY A 302 21.05 7.77 -26.43
CA GLY A 302 20.50 7.52 -25.10
C GLY A 302 21.22 8.35 -24.05
N GLU A 303 21.66 7.70 -22.98
CA GLU A 303 22.33 8.33 -21.83
C GLU A 303 23.85 8.41 -22.01
N ILE A 304 24.46 9.38 -21.32
CA ILE A 304 25.92 9.47 -21.13
C ILE A 304 26.19 9.63 -19.63
N ARG A 305 27.06 8.79 -19.07
CA ARG A 305 27.54 8.90 -17.70
C ARG A 305 29.05 9.02 -17.68
N VAL A 306 29.55 10.04 -17.00
CA VAL A 306 30.97 10.27 -16.78
C VAL A 306 31.19 10.28 -15.28
N ALA A 307 32.03 9.39 -14.76
CA ALA A 307 32.26 9.27 -13.33
C ALA A 307 33.08 10.44 -12.77
N HIS A 308 33.89 11.08 -13.62
CA HIS A 308 34.66 12.28 -13.30
C HIS A 308 34.24 13.45 -14.22
N GLY A 309 35.09 14.45 -14.36
CA GLY A 309 34.80 15.67 -15.10
C GLY A 309 34.93 15.59 -16.61
N ILE A 310 34.24 16.52 -17.25
CA ILE A 310 34.32 16.80 -18.68
C ILE A 310 35.02 18.14 -18.89
N LYS A 311 36.12 18.15 -19.65
CA LYS A 311 36.93 19.34 -19.91
C LYS A 311 37.13 19.59 -21.41
N GLY A 312 36.56 20.67 -21.92
CA GLY A 312 36.78 21.10 -23.31
C GLY A 312 36.09 20.22 -24.35
N ALA A 313 35.09 19.43 -23.96
CA ALA A 313 34.42 18.47 -24.84
C ALA A 313 33.19 19.06 -25.54
N ILE A 314 32.76 18.40 -26.62
CA ILE A 314 31.46 18.61 -27.25
C ILE A 314 30.62 17.36 -27.01
N VAL A 315 29.52 17.52 -26.29
CA VAL A 315 28.65 16.41 -25.85
C VAL A 315 27.27 16.57 -26.47
N GLN A 316 26.81 15.52 -27.14
CA GLN A 316 25.46 15.41 -27.69
C GLN A 316 24.80 14.17 -27.10
N CYS A 317 23.77 14.37 -26.30
CA CYS A 317 23.07 13.32 -25.57
C CYS A 317 21.58 13.39 -25.87
N GLY A 318 21.00 12.30 -26.38
CA GLY A 318 19.57 12.25 -26.72
C GLY A 318 18.65 12.18 -25.50
N ARG A 319 19.15 11.68 -24.36
CA ARG A 319 18.38 11.57 -23.10
C ARG A 319 19.06 12.34 -21.97
N SER A 320 19.71 11.66 -21.05
CA SER A 320 20.28 12.26 -19.84
C SER A 320 21.79 12.20 -19.80
N LEU A 321 22.41 13.27 -19.32
CA LEU A 321 23.85 13.37 -19.07
C LEU A 321 24.09 13.46 -17.56
N HIS A 322 24.99 12.62 -17.04
CA HIS A 322 25.48 12.68 -15.66
C HIS A 322 27.01 12.80 -15.64
N THR A 323 27.53 13.74 -14.85
CA THR A 323 28.96 14.01 -14.74
C THR A 323 29.28 14.66 -13.39
N SER A 324 30.50 14.48 -12.87
CA SER A 324 30.87 15.15 -11.62
C SER A 324 31.03 16.66 -11.82
N ASP A 325 31.78 17.05 -12.84
CA ASP A 325 32.09 18.45 -13.13
C ASP A 325 32.14 18.71 -14.64
N MET A 326 31.95 19.98 -15.02
CA MET A 326 32.01 20.42 -16.41
C MET A 326 32.83 21.70 -16.51
N THR A 327 33.84 21.71 -17.37
CA THR A 327 34.70 22.88 -17.62
C THR A 327 34.89 23.10 -19.11
N ASP A 328 34.73 24.34 -19.59
CA ASP A 328 34.92 24.74 -21.00
C ASP A 328 34.16 23.84 -22.01
N THR A 329 33.00 23.30 -21.63
CA THR A 329 32.31 22.24 -22.35
C THR A 329 31.07 22.77 -23.09
N GLN A 330 30.79 22.22 -24.27
CA GLN A 330 29.53 22.43 -24.98
C GLN A 330 28.68 21.18 -24.90
N ALA A 331 27.52 21.25 -24.25
CA ALA A 331 26.65 20.10 -24.04
C ALA A 331 25.23 20.38 -24.53
N ASN A 332 24.74 19.51 -25.42
CA ASN A 332 23.35 19.47 -25.86
C ASN A 332 22.72 18.17 -25.33
N VAL A 333 21.74 18.31 -24.43
CA VAL A 333 21.11 17.21 -23.70
C VAL A 333 19.60 17.24 -23.94
N GLY A 334 19.03 16.11 -24.36
CA GLY A 334 17.62 16.03 -24.74
C GLY A 334 16.63 16.08 -23.56
N GLU A 335 16.96 15.46 -22.43
CA GLU A 335 16.07 15.34 -21.26
C GLU A 335 16.66 16.02 -20.03
N HIS A 336 17.50 15.32 -19.26
CA HIS A 336 17.99 15.79 -17.96
C HIS A 336 19.51 15.88 -17.90
N LEU A 337 20.04 16.96 -17.33
CA LEU A 337 21.45 17.10 -17.01
C LEU A 337 21.61 17.13 -15.49
N LEU A 338 22.38 16.18 -14.97
CA LEU A 338 22.79 16.12 -13.58
C LEU A 338 24.30 16.35 -13.49
N VAL A 339 24.69 17.37 -12.74
CA VAL A 339 26.10 17.65 -12.42
C VAL A 339 26.27 17.53 -10.92
N ASP A 340 27.32 16.85 -10.46
CA ASP A 340 27.48 16.67 -9.01
C ASP A 340 28.05 17.94 -8.37
N ASP A 341 29.19 18.46 -8.84
CA ASP A 341 29.93 19.55 -8.19
C ASP A 341 29.72 20.92 -8.87
N PHE A 342 30.32 21.16 -10.05
CA PHE A 342 30.35 22.51 -10.62
C PHE A 342 30.31 22.53 -12.15
N VAL A 343 29.87 23.69 -12.68
CA VAL A 343 29.88 24.00 -14.12
C VAL A 343 30.63 25.30 -14.37
N LEU A 344 31.71 25.23 -15.15
CA LEU A 344 32.62 26.34 -15.43
C LEU A 344 32.69 26.64 -16.92
N ASN A 345 32.55 27.91 -17.30
CA ASN A 345 32.75 28.42 -18.67
C ASN A 345 32.10 27.57 -19.77
N SER A 346 30.94 27.00 -19.49
CA SER A 346 30.32 25.96 -20.33
C SER A 346 29.03 26.47 -20.98
N LYS A 347 28.75 25.98 -22.19
CA LYS A 347 27.49 26.23 -22.90
C LYS A 347 26.66 24.97 -22.87
N VAL A 348 25.55 25.01 -22.14
CA VAL A 348 24.73 23.85 -21.85
C VAL A 348 23.30 24.13 -22.24
N PHE A 349 22.76 23.24 -23.07
CA PHE A 349 21.38 23.28 -23.52
C PHE A 349 20.70 21.97 -23.12
N CYS A 350 19.71 22.06 -22.25
CA CYS A 350 18.99 20.92 -21.70
C CYS A 350 17.50 21.01 -22.08
N GLY A 351 16.89 19.92 -22.55
CA GLY A 351 15.49 19.93 -22.94
C GLY A 351 14.50 20.00 -21.77
N SER A 352 14.82 19.40 -20.62
CA SER A 352 13.98 19.45 -19.42
C SER A 352 14.69 20.10 -18.24
N THR A 353 15.47 19.35 -17.46
CA THR A 353 15.94 19.79 -16.14
C THR A 353 17.46 19.80 -16.09
N LEU A 354 18.04 20.91 -15.62
CA LEU A 354 19.45 21.00 -15.26
C LEU A 354 19.56 21.11 -13.74
N GLN A 355 20.30 20.22 -13.11
CA GLN A 355 20.49 20.21 -11.66
C GLN A 355 21.97 20.06 -11.31
N VAL A 356 22.43 20.91 -10.39
CA VAL A 356 23.70 20.71 -9.65
C VAL A 356 23.35 20.15 -8.27
N THR A 357 23.94 19.02 -7.91
CA THR A 357 23.51 18.22 -6.74
C THR A 357 24.25 18.59 -5.46
N ALA A 358 25.53 18.95 -5.54
CA ALA A 358 26.35 19.25 -4.38
C ALA A 358 25.82 20.48 -3.63
N PRO A 359 25.73 20.45 -2.28
CA PRO A 359 25.25 21.59 -1.49
C PRO A 359 26.08 22.87 -1.70
N TYR A 360 27.37 22.72 -1.96
CA TYR A 360 28.31 23.79 -2.25
C TYR A 360 28.67 23.89 -3.73
N GLY A 361 27.91 23.21 -4.59
CA GLY A 361 28.09 23.27 -6.02
C GLY A 361 27.82 24.67 -6.55
N TYR A 362 28.52 25.01 -7.63
CA TYR A 362 28.46 26.36 -8.18
C TYR A 362 28.55 26.35 -9.70
N VAL A 363 27.97 27.39 -10.30
CA VAL A 363 28.06 27.66 -11.73
C VAL A 363 28.73 29.00 -11.94
N TYR A 364 29.74 29.05 -12.79
CA TYR A 364 30.45 30.28 -13.11
C TYR A 364 30.91 30.33 -14.56
N GLY A 365 30.44 31.34 -15.28
CA GLY A 365 30.80 31.60 -16.66
C GLY A 365 30.08 30.69 -17.65
N GLY A 366 29.49 31.27 -18.68
CA GLY A 366 28.86 30.53 -19.78
C GLY A 366 27.35 30.71 -19.83
N VAL A 367 26.69 29.79 -20.56
CA VAL A 367 25.27 29.87 -20.89
C VAL A 367 24.61 28.56 -20.52
N LEU A 368 23.69 28.60 -19.56
CA LEU A 368 22.87 27.46 -19.17
C LEU A 368 21.43 27.71 -19.60
N GLN A 369 20.88 26.80 -20.40
CA GLN A 369 19.47 26.84 -20.78
C GLN A 369 18.82 25.50 -20.47
N ALA A 370 17.64 25.54 -19.85
CA ALA A 370 16.81 24.35 -19.65
C ALA A 370 15.34 24.62 -19.97
N GLY A 371 14.67 23.63 -20.56
CA GLY A 371 13.28 23.82 -20.98
C GLY A 371 12.27 23.90 -19.83
N ASN A 372 12.53 23.23 -18.70
CA ASN A 372 11.56 23.12 -17.61
C ASN A 372 12.08 23.70 -16.28
N LEU A 373 13.24 23.26 -15.81
CA LEU A 373 13.75 23.64 -14.49
C LEU A 373 15.28 23.72 -14.47
N ILE A 374 15.81 24.76 -13.83
CA ILE A 374 17.24 24.88 -13.47
C ILE A 374 17.33 24.95 -11.95
N LEU A 375 18.02 23.98 -11.33
CA LEU A 375 18.26 23.93 -9.88
C LEU A 375 19.75 24.06 -9.61
N LEU A 376 20.16 25.22 -9.11
CA LEU A 376 21.56 25.53 -8.80
C LEU A 376 21.69 25.94 -7.32
N PRO A 377 22.66 25.39 -6.57
CA PRO A 377 22.92 25.79 -5.19
C PRO A 377 23.50 27.21 -5.12
N ASN A 378 24.50 27.49 -5.95
CA ASN A 378 25.16 28.79 -6.01
C ASN A 378 25.48 29.19 -7.47
N VAL A 379 25.48 30.50 -7.72
CA VAL A 379 25.93 31.10 -8.99
C VAL A 379 27.04 32.09 -8.64
N GLY A 380 28.21 31.96 -9.29
CA GLY A 380 29.43 32.66 -8.91
C GLY A 380 30.50 31.73 -8.36
N LEU A 381 31.72 32.26 -8.18
CA LEU A 381 32.81 31.49 -7.56
C LEU A 381 32.60 31.36 -6.04
N PRO A 382 32.96 30.21 -5.45
CA PRO A 382 32.89 30.05 -3.99
C PRO A 382 33.87 31.01 -3.32
N GLY A 383 33.35 31.89 -2.46
CA GLY A 383 34.16 32.80 -1.63
C GLY A 383 34.16 34.28 -2.05
N THR A 384 33.51 34.67 -3.15
CA THR A 384 33.28 36.09 -3.46
C THR A 384 32.12 36.63 -2.61
N LYS A 385 32.39 36.89 -1.33
CA LYS A 385 31.64 37.94 -0.63
C LYS A 385 31.99 39.24 -1.34
N GLU A 386 31.00 40.01 -1.78
CA GLU A 386 31.21 41.33 -2.38
C GLU A 386 32.06 42.20 -1.44
N THR A 387 33.37 42.23 -1.65
CA THR A 387 34.20 43.32 -1.17
C THR A 387 33.90 44.49 -2.08
N LYS A 388 33.06 45.41 -1.59
CA LYS A 388 33.03 46.79 -2.09
C LYS A 388 34.45 47.35 -1.98
N SER A 389 35.20 47.28 -3.07
CA SER A 389 36.41 48.06 -3.23
C SER A 389 36.27 48.85 -4.51
N ASP A 390 35.94 50.13 -4.34
CA ASP A 390 36.12 51.15 -5.36
C ASP A 390 37.57 51.10 -5.85
N LYS A 391 37.79 50.61 -7.06
CA LYS A 391 38.99 50.89 -7.88
C LYS A 391 38.69 50.59 -9.34
N VAL A 392 38.60 51.65 -10.12
CA VAL A 392 38.54 51.66 -11.57
C VAL A 392 39.87 51.18 -12.15
N SER A 393 39.89 50.10 -12.93
CA SER A 393 40.65 49.98 -14.19
C SER A 393 40.47 48.63 -14.89
N GLU A 394 40.37 48.74 -16.22
CA GLU A 394 40.49 47.74 -17.29
C GLU A 394 39.27 46.84 -17.59
N GLU A 395 38.74 47.04 -18.80
CA GLU A 395 37.75 46.22 -19.51
C GLU A 395 38.29 44.80 -19.73
N ASN A 396 38.26 43.97 -18.70
CA ASN A 396 38.04 42.54 -18.86
C ASN A 396 36.64 42.28 -18.35
N SER A 397 35.67 42.13 -19.27
CA SER A 397 34.31 41.76 -18.94
C SER A 397 34.37 40.51 -18.06
N GLU A 398 34.01 40.64 -16.78
CA GLU A 398 33.90 39.49 -15.89
C GLU A 398 33.00 38.45 -16.57
N PRO A 399 33.35 37.15 -16.55
CA PRO A 399 32.58 36.16 -17.26
C PRO A 399 31.16 36.10 -16.68
N HIS A 400 30.21 36.63 -17.44
CA HIS A 400 28.81 36.58 -17.07
C HIS A 400 28.28 35.16 -17.21
N THR A 401 27.44 34.75 -16.25
CA THR A 401 26.69 33.50 -16.31
C THR A 401 25.28 33.81 -16.75
N ILE A 402 24.88 33.32 -17.92
CA ILE A 402 23.52 33.48 -18.45
C ILE A 402 22.72 32.23 -18.11
N ILE A 403 21.57 32.40 -17.46
CA ILE A 403 20.68 31.31 -17.06
C ILE A 403 19.31 31.61 -17.67
N GLU A 404 18.82 30.71 -18.52
CA GLU A 404 17.49 30.84 -19.11
C GLU A 404 16.67 29.56 -18.85
N VAL A 405 15.47 29.76 -18.30
CA VAL A 405 14.50 28.69 -18.07
C VAL A 405 13.29 28.95 -18.95
N GLY A 406 12.84 27.92 -19.67
CA GLY A 406 11.63 27.96 -20.46
C GLY A 406 11.88 27.84 -21.97
N ILE A 407 10.83 27.47 -22.68
CA ILE A 407 10.87 27.27 -24.13
C ILE A 407 10.91 28.65 -24.79
N THR A 408 12.10 29.18 -25.07
CA THR A 408 12.20 30.26 -26.07
C THR A 408 11.83 29.69 -27.43
N THR A 409 10.96 30.40 -28.16
CA THR A 409 10.43 30.01 -29.48
C THR A 409 11.53 29.79 -30.52
N ASN A 410 12.73 30.33 -30.31
CA ASN A 410 13.91 30.11 -31.15
C ASN A 410 14.58 28.75 -30.91
N ASN A 411 14.64 28.26 -29.66
CA ASN A 411 15.27 26.98 -29.32
C ASN A 411 14.44 25.78 -29.80
N ARG A 412 13.11 25.92 -29.82
CA ARG A 412 12.21 24.90 -30.41
C ARG A 412 12.40 24.76 -31.92
N LYS A 413 12.79 25.83 -32.62
CA LYS A 413 13.10 25.78 -34.06
C LYS A 413 14.44 25.10 -34.32
N GLN A 414 15.47 25.41 -33.55
CA GLN A 414 16.79 24.74 -33.67
C GLN A 414 16.72 23.25 -33.34
N PHE A 415 15.94 22.83 -32.35
CA PHE A 415 15.75 21.41 -32.04
C PHE A 415 15.01 20.64 -33.15
N ASN A 416 13.99 21.25 -33.76
CA ASN A 416 13.25 20.63 -34.85
C ASN A 416 14.03 20.58 -36.17
N GLU A 417 14.94 21.51 -36.42
CA GLU A 417 15.86 21.46 -37.56
C GLU A 417 16.93 20.37 -37.42
N LEU A 418 17.27 19.96 -36.18
CA LEU A 418 18.15 18.82 -35.91
C LEU A 418 17.46 17.44 -36.06
N GLN A 419 16.13 17.40 -36.18
CA GLN A 419 15.36 16.17 -36.44
C GLN A 419 15.17 15.86 -37.94
N LYS A 420 15.54 16.78 -38.84
CA LYS A 420 15.65 16.53 -40.28
C LYS A 420 17.09 16.20 -40.64
#